data_AF-U2Q3T7-F1
#
_entry.id   AF-U2Q3T7-F1
#
_cell.length_a   1.000
_cell.length_b   1.000
_cell.length_c   1.000
_cell.angle_alpha   90.00
_cell.angle_beta   90.00
_cell.angle_gamma   90.00
#
_symmetry.space_group_name_H-M   'P 1'
#
loop_
_entity.id
_entity.type
_entity.pdbx_description
1 polymer ?
#
loop_
_entity_poly.entity_id
_entity_poly.type
_entity_poly.pdbx_seq_one_letter_code
_entity_poly.pdbx_strand_id
1 'polypeptide(L)'
;MINNVVLVGRLTRDPELRYSSSNIPMVYFTVAVNRTFTDQNGQRNADFVSCVAFRKQAENMARFLAKGSLIGVEGRIQTRNYQGKDGNTVYVTEVVANTVQFLEPKSSTNRQNNGFDSMSFNQQQSQQNPFNSGYSNSNQGQANTAMQDFINDSSSFSDFGENFPSNLDDDFMQDVVNPFKED
;
A
#
# COMPACT_ATOMS: atom_id res chain seq x y z
N MET A 1 -5.38 27.12 -14.27
CA MET A 1 -4.83 26.95 -12.90
C MET A 1 -4.55 25.48 -12.68
N ILE A 2 -3.58 25.13 -11.82
CA ILE A 2 -3.16 23.74 -11.59
C ILE A 2 -3.95 23.13 -10.42
N ASN A 3 -4.51 21.95 -10.63
CA ASN A 3 -5.12 21.10 -9.59
C ASN A 3 -4.83 19.65 -9.96
N ASN A 4 -3.89 19.02 -9.23
CA ASN A 4 -3.43 17.67 -9.48
C ASN A 4 -3.28 16.93 -8.15
N VAL A 5 -3.74 15.69 -8.11
CA VAL A 5 -3.57 14.78 -6.96
C VAL A 5 -3.09 13.43 -7.45
N VAL A 6 -2.05 12.92 -6.80
CA VAL A 6 -1.51 11.58 -7.04
C VAL A 6 -1.46 10.85 -5.70
N LEU A 7 -2.11 9.69 -5.64
CA LEU A 7 -2.19 8.86 -4.43
C LEU A 7 -1.73 7.44 -4.76
N VAL A 8 -1.07 6.81 -3.80
CA VAL A 8 -0.81 5.38 -3.82
C VAL A 8 -1.28 4.79 -2.50
N GLY A 9 -2.12 3.77 -2.57
CA GLY A 9 -2.70 3.19 -1.37
C GLY A 9 -3.58 1.99 -1.67
N ARG A 10 -4.31 1.54 -0.65
CA ARG A 10 -5.15 0.34 -0.76
C ARG A 10 -6.64 0.68 -0.67
N LEU A 11 -7.45 -0.06 -1.43
CA LEU A 11 -8.91 0.05 -1.30
C LEU A 11 -9.37 -0.44 0.07
N THR A 12 -10.24 0.32 0.74
CA THR A 12 -10.78 -0.08 2.06
C THR A 12 -11.94 -1.06 1.98
N ARG A 13 -12.60 -1.12 0.82
CA ARG A 13 -13.77 -1.95 0.53
C ARG A 13 -13.82 -2.32 -0.95
N ASP A 14 -14.64 -3.31 -1.28
CA ASP A 14 -14.85 -3.70 -2.68
C ASP A 14 -15.48 -2.55 -3.49
N PRO A 15 -15.02 -2.31 -4.73
CA PRO A 15 -15.60 -1.30 -5.59
C PRO A 15 -16.96 -1.71 -6.12
N GLU A 16 -18.01 -0.98 -5.74
CA GLU A 16 -19.37 -1.19 -6.24
C GLU A 16 -19.64 -0.31 -7.47
N LEU A 17 -19.91 -0.93 -8.62
CA LEU A 17 -20.32 -0.22 -9.83
C LEU A 17 -21.75 0.31 -9.69
N ARG A 18 -21.91 1.61 -9.88
CA ARG A 18 -23.20 2.31 -9.89
C ARG A 18 -23.36 3.08 -11.19
N TYR A 19 -24.59 3.45 -11.52
CA TYR A 19 -24.89 4.28 -12.69
C TYR A 19 -25.57 5.57 -12.25
N SER A 20 -25.20 6.70 -12.86
CA SER A 20 -25.88 7.97 -12.64
C SER A 20 -27.25 7.99 -13.34
N SER A 21 -28.06 9.02 -13.08
CA SER A 21 -29.33 9.25 -13.79
C SER A 21 -29.16 9.36 -15.31
N SER A 22 -27.98 9.80 -15.76
CA SER A 22 -27.60 9.87 -17.17
C SER A 22 -26.94 8.58 -17.68
N ASN A 23 -27.09 7.47 -16.95
CA ASN A 23 -26.52 6.15 -17.26
C ASN A 23 -24.98 6.14 -17.41
N ILE A 24 -24.28 6.99 -16.66
CA ILE A 24 -22.80 7.02 -16.64
C ILE A 24 -22.31 6.08 -15.53
N PRO A 25 -21.43 5.10 -15.83
CA PRO A 25 -20.87 4.23 -14.80
C PRO A 25 -19.97 5.03 -13.86
N MET A 26 -20.08 4.77 -12.56
CA MET A 26 -19.31 5.40 -11.51
C MET A 26 -19.03 4.43 -10.36
N VAL A 27 -17.89 4.63 -9.68
CA VAL A 27 -17.51 3.90 -8.46
C VAL A 27 -17.07 4.92 -7.43
N TYR A 28 -17.67 4.87 -6.23
CA TYR A 28 -17.22 5.62 -5.05
C TYR A 28 -16.37 4.71 -4.17
N PHE A 29 -15.10 5.07 -3.99
CA PHE A 29 -14.14 4.27 -3.26
C PHE A 29 -13.32 5.13 -2.31
N THR A 30 -12.70 4.48 -1.35
CA THR A 30 -11.81 5.14 -0.39
C THR A 30 -10.46 4.46 -0.45
N VAL A 31 -9.42 5.29 -0.55
CA VAL A 31 -8.03 4.84 -0.57
C VAL A 31 -7.43 5.11 0.79
N ALA A 32 -6.94 4.05 1.44
CA ALA A 32 -6.09 4.17 2.61
C ALA A 32 -4.65 4.45 2.17
N VAL A 33 -4.14 5.62 2.53
CA VAL A 33 -2.79 6.09 2.23
C VAL A 33 -2.01 6.14 3.53
N ASN A 34 -1.01 5.28 3.68
CA ASN A 34 -0.18 5.29 4.88
C ASN A 34 0.67 6.55 4.94
N ARG A 35 0.74 7.17 6.12
CA ARG A 35 1.67 8.27 6.36
C ARG A 35 3.11 7.75 6.43
N THR A 36 4.05 8.57 5.99
CA THR A 36 5.47 8.20 5.95
C THR A 36 6.08 8.10 7.34
N PHE A 37 5.62 8.93 8.28
CA PHE A 37 6.07 8.99 9.67
C PHE A 37 5.17 8.19 10.63
N THR A 38 5.73 7.83 11.78
CA THR A 38 5.01 7.23 12.91
C THR A 38 4.61 8.29 13.92
N ASP A 39 3.51 8.05 14.63
CA ASP A 39 3.08 8.93 15.73
C ASP A 39 3.99 8.77 16.97
N GLN A 40 3.79 9.59 18.02
CA GLN A 40 4.54 9.56 19.29
C GLN A 40 4.55 8.18 19.96
N ASN A 41 3.51 7.37 19.71
CA ASN A 41 3.38 5.99 20.21
C ASN A 41 4.05 4.93 19.32
N GLY A 42 4.77 5.34 18.27
CA GLY A 42 5.41 4.43 17.29
C GLY A 42 4.45 3.76 16.31
N GLN A 43 3.18 4.16 16.25
CA GLN A 43 2.18 3.58 15.35
C GLN A 43 2.15 4.27 13.98
N ARG A 44 1.98 3.50 12.90
CA ARG A 44 1.77 4.04 11.54
C ARG A 44 0.28 4.30 11.31
N ASN A 45 -0.06 5.56 11.06
CA ASN A 45 -1.41 5.98 10.74
C ASN A 45 -1.64 6.04 9.22
N ALA A 46 -2.91 5.98 8.80
CA ALA A 46 -3.31 6.12 7.41
C ALA A 46 -4.38 7.20 7.25
N ASP A 47 -4.31 7.92 6.14
CA ASP A 47 -5.34 8.85 5.69
C ASP A 47 -6.32 8.13 4.78
N PHE A 48 -7.60 8.43 4.94
CA PHE A 48 -8.68 7.81 4.17
C PHE A 48 -9.24 8.83 3.19
N VAL A 49 -8.79 8.75 1.94
CA VAL A 49 -9.17 9.71 0.90
C VAL A 49 -10.35 9.17 0.11
N SER A 50 -11.44 9.95 0.08
CA SER A 50 -12.61 9.63 -0.73
C SER A 50 -12.36 9.98 -2.19
N CYS A 51 -12.65 9.04 -3.08
CA CYS A 51 -12.41 9.16 -4.51
C CYS A 51 -13.64 8.71 -5.30
N VAL A 52 -13.77 9.26 -6.51
CA VAL A 52 -14.78 8.85 -7.49
C VAL A 52 -14.13 8.63 -8.85
N ALA A 53 -14.40 7.48 -9.46
CA ALA A 53 -14.01 7.17 -10.82
C ALA A 53 -15.27 7.05 -11.69
N PHE A 54 -15.14 7.40 -12.97
CA PHE A 54 -16.24 7.38 -13.93
C PHE A 54 -15.90 6.54 -15.17
N ARG A 55 -16.94 6.18 -15.93
CA ARG A 55 -16.84 5.53 -17.25
C ARG A 55 -15.96 4.26 -17.19
N LYS A 56 -15.03 4.12 -18.13
CA LYS A 56 -14.13 2.97 -18.24
C LYS A 56 -13.31 2.70 -16.97
N GLN A 57 -12.89 3.75 -16.25
CA GLN A 57 -12.15 3.55 -14.99
C GLN A 57 -13.03 2.86 -13.95
N ALA A 58 -14.28 3.33 -13.78
CA ALA A 58 -15.24 2.72 -12.89
C ALA A 58 -15.51 1.23 -13.23
N GLU A 59 -15.74 0.94 -14.52
CA GLU A 59 -15.96 -0.43 -14.97
C GLU A 59 -14.75 -1.34 -14.73
N ASN A 60 -13.54 -0.85 -15.02
CA ASN A 60 -12.31 -1.61 -14.80
C ASN A 60 -12.10 -1.90 -13.32
N MET A 61 -12.31 -0.90 -12.45
CA MET A 61 -12.17 -1.07 -11.01
C MET A 61 -13.11 -2.15 -10.48
N ALA A 62 -14.40 -2.08 -10.85
CA ALA A 62 -15.40 -3.06 -10.41
C ALA A 62 -15.13 -4.49 -10.93
N ARG A 63 -14.46 -4.63 -12.08
CA ARG A 63 -14.14 -5.94 -12.69
C ARG A 63 -12.89 -6.59 -12.11
N PHE A 64 -11.92 -5.81 -11.68
CA PHE A 64 -10.56 -6.31 -11.44
C PHE A 64 -10.02 -6.04 -10.04
N LEU A 65 -10.59 -5.09 -9.31
CA LEU A 65 -10.14 -4.75 -7.97
C LEU A 65 -11.09 -5.28 -6.91
N ALA A 66 -10.53 -5.49 -5.73
CA ALA A 66 -11.25 -5.88 -4.53
C ALA A 66 -10.73 -5.05 -3.34
N LYS A 67 -11.36 -5.23 -2.18
CA LYS A 67 -10.87 -4.72 -0.91
C LYS A 67 -9.40 -5.12 -0.73
N GLY A 68 -8.60 -4.15 -0.33
CA GLY A 68 -7.18 -4.32 -0.09
C GLY A 68 -6.29 -4.18 -1.32
N SER A 69 -6.82 -4.16 -2.55
CA SER A 69 -6.01 -4.01 -3.76
C SER A 69 -5.17 -2.72 -3.72
N LEU A 70 -3.88 -2.84 -4.03
CA LEU A 70 -2.97 -1.72 -4.15
C LEU A 70 -3.16 -1.00 -5.48
N ILE A 71 -3.43 0.30 -5.42
CA ILE A 71 -3.71 1.14 -6.59
C ILE A 71 -2.96 2.47 -6.53
N GLY A 72 -2.64 2.98 -7.71
CA GLY A 72 -2.27 4.37 -7.94
C GLY A 72 -3.46 5.14 -8.50
N VAL A 73 -3.72 6.34 -7.99
CA VAL A 73 -4.80 7.21 -8.44
C VAL A 73 -4.22 8.55 -8.84
N GLU A 74 -4.52 9.01 -10.05
CA GLU A 74 -4.23 10.35 -10.53
C GLU A 74 -5.55 11.07 -10.82
N GLY A 75 -5.68 12.32 -10.36
CA GLY A 75 -6.92 13.05 -10.48
C GLY A 75 -6.82 14.50 -10.04
N ARG A 76 -7.96 15.05 -9.62
CA ARG A 76 -8.09 16.41 -9.09
C ARG A 76 -8.98 16.41 -7.86
N ILE A 77 -8.73 17.32 -6.94
CA ILE A 77 -9.67 17.55 -5.83
C ILE A 77 -10.87 18.32 -6.35
N GLN A 78 -12.05 17.86 -5.94
CA GLN A 78 -13.31 18.54 -6.17
C GLN A 78 -14.08 18.62 -4.85
N THR A 79 -14.60 19.80 -4.55
CA THR A 79 -15.55 20.00 -3.46
C THR A 79 -16.96 20.13 -4.03
N ARG A 80 -17.92 19.51 -3.38
CA ARG A 80 -19.35 19.66 -3.68
C ARG A 80 -20.12 19.77 -2.38
N ASN A 81 -21.32 20.33 -2.47
CA ASN A 81 -22.26 20.34 -1.36
C ASN A 81 -23.58 19.71 -1.77
N TYR A 82 -24.32 19.21 -0.79
CA TYR A 82 -25.70 18.77 -0.96
C TYR A 82 -26.45 18.95 0.35
N GLN A 83 -27.78 19.06 0.27
CA GLN A 83 -28.64 19.13 1.46
C GLN A 83 -28.84 17.73 2.02
N GLY A 84 -28.48 17.54 3.29
CA GLY A 84 -28.79 16.36 4.07
C GLY A 84 -30.30 16.23 4.30
N LYS A 85 -30.74 15.03 4.71
CA LYS A 85 -32.16 14.75 5.01
C LYS A 85 -32.70 15.58 6.18
N ASP A 86 -31.80 16.06 7.03
CA ASP A 86 -31.98 16.92 8.19
C ASP A 86 -31.98 18.42 7.83
N GLY A 87 -31.79 18.78 6.56
CA GLY A 87 -31.74 20.17 6.09
C GLY A 87 -30.37 20.85 6.20
N ASN A 88 -29.38 20.16 6.76
CA ASN A 88 -28.01 20.67 6.89
C ASN A 88 -27.26 20.58 5.56
N THR A 89 -26.46 21.60 5.23
CA THR A 89 -25.57 21.56 4.06
C THR A 89 -24.35 20.71 4.38
N VAL A 90 -24.19 19.59 3.66
CA VAL A 90 -23.02 18.70 3.78
C VAL A 90 -22.02 19.05 2.70
N TYR A 91 -20.79 19.38 3.10
CA TYR A 91 -19.66 19.58 2.19
C TYR A 91 -18.86 18.27 2.05
N VAL A 92 -18.59 17.88 0.82
CA VAL A 92 -17.78 16.71 0.49
C VAL A 92 -16.57 17.16 -0.30
N THR A 93 -15.39 16.77 0.17
CA THR A 93 -14.14 16.88 -0.58
C THR A 93 -13.79 15.49 -1.07
N GLU A 94 -13.65 15.33 -2.38
CA GLU A 94 -13.31 14.05 -3.02
C GLU A 94 -12.31 14.23 -4.14
N VAL A 95 -11.58 13.17 -4.47
CA VAL A 95 -10.69 13.14 -5.63
C VAL A 95 -11.45 12.54 -6.81
N VAL A 96 -11.61 13.31 -7.88
CA VAL A 96 -12.11 12.81 -9.16
C VAL A 96 -10.94 12.16 -9.89
N ALA A 97 -10.94 10.83 -9.96
CA ALA A 97 -9.90 10.04 -10.57
C ALA A 97 -9.99 10.10 -12.11
N ASN A 98 -8.94 10.62 -12.75
CA ASN A 98 -8.77 10.59 -14.20
C ASN A 98 -8.21 9.23 -14.64
N THR A 99 -7.22 8.73 -13.88
CA THR A 99 -6.51 7.49 -14.14
C THR A 99 -6.39 6.67 -12.86
N VAL A 100 -6.65 5.37 -12.96
CA VAL A 100 -6.38 4.41 -11.89
C VAL A 100 -5.45 3.32 -12.42
N GLN A 101 -4.31 3.17 -11.77
CA GLN A 101 -3.31 2.15 -12.08
C GLN A 101 -3.37 1.03 -11.05
N PHE A 102 -3.29 -0.21 -11.51
CA PHE A 102 -3.29 -1.38 -10.63
C PHE A 102 -1.83 -1.74 -10.36
N LEU A 103 -1.44 -1.74 -9.09
CA LEU A 103 -0.02 -1.86 -8.71
C LEU A 103 0.32 -3.26 -8.18
N GLU A 104 -0.68 -4.10 -7.99
CA GLU A 104 -0.48 -5.51 -7.67
C GLU A 104 -0.70 -6.36 -8.93
N PRO A 105 0.20 -7.33 -9.21
CA PRO A 105 -0.11 -8.35 -10.19
C PRO A 105 -1.39 -9.03 -9.74
N LYS A 106 -2.27 -9.36 -10.70
CA LYS A 106 -3.45 -10.19 -10.45
C LYS A 106 -2.93 -11.49 -9.88
N SER A 107 -2.87 -11.58 -8.55
CA SER A 107 -2.46 -12.79 -7.86
C SER A 107 -3.29 -13.89 -8.48
N SER A 108 -2.63 -14.86 -9.08
CA SER A 108 -3.20 -16.15 -9.32
C SER A 108 -3.72 -16.58 -7.96
N THR A 109 -4.99 -16.29 -7.69
CA THR A 109 -5.75 -16.96 -6.66
C THR A 109 -5.77 -18.39 -7.14
N ASN A 110 -4.68 -19.07 -6.80
CA ASN A 110 -4.56 -20.48 -6.74
C ASN A 110 -5.78 -20.85 -5.92
N ARG A 111 -6.79 -21.38 -6.61
CA ARG A 111 -7.79 -22.21 -5.98
C ARG A 111 -6.99 -23.34 -5.39
N GLN A 112 -6.45 -23.13 -4.19
CA GLN A 112 -5.98 -24.16 -3.29
C GLN A 112 -7.26 -24.86 -2.84
N ASN A 113 -7.87 -25.56 -3.80
CA ASN A 113 -8.76 -26.66 -3.58
C ASN A 113 -7.87 -27.72 -2.94
N ASN A 114 -7.74 -27.64 -1.62
CA ASN A 114 -7.06 -28.62 -0.80
C ASN A 114 -7.93 -29.89 -0.75
N GLY A 115 -8.10 -30.52 -1.90
CA GLY A 115 -8.61 -31.88 -2.06
C GLY A 115 -7.42 -32.82 -2.05
N PHE A 116 -6.77 -32.96 -0.89
CA PHE A 116 -5.84 -34.05 -0.65
C PHE A 116 -6.71 -35.27 -0.35
N ASP A 117 -7.21 -35.90 -1.41
CA ASP A 117 -7.99 -37.12 -1.33
C ASP A 117 -7.04 -38.27 -0.97
N SER A 118 -7.15 -38.70 0.27
CA SER A 118 -6.49 -39.87 0.81
C SER A 118 -7.00 -41.11 0.11
N MET A 119 -6.20 -41.72 -0.76
CA MET A 119 -6.40 -43.11 -1.15
C MET A 119 -5.15 -43.93 -0.87
N SER A 120 -5.22 -44.59 0.28
CA SER A 120 -4.56 -45.85 0.58
C SER A 120 -4.81 -46.85 -0.55
N PHE A 121 -3.74 -47.36 -1.17
CA PHE A 121 -3.75 -48.67 -1.80
C PHE A 121 -2.49 -49.44 -1.42
N ASN A 122 -2.72 -50.43 -0.57
CA ASN A 122 -1.82 -51.49 -0.20
C ASN A 122 -1.93 -52.59 -1.27
N GLN A 123 -0.88 -52.84 -2.05
CA GLN A 123 -0.68 -54.19 -2.61
C GLN A 123 0.79 -54.51 -2.88
N GLN A 124 1.18 -55.59 -2.21
CA GLN A 124 2.39 -56.38 -2.16
C GLN A 124 2.68 -57.13 -3.48
N GLN A 125 3.93 -57.13 -3.99
CA GLN A 125 4.74 -58.35 -4.30
C GLN A 125 6.07 -58.10 -5.08
N SER A 126 7.18 -58.48 -4.43
CA SER A 126 8.35 -59.26 -4.89
C SER A 126 9.00 -59.10 -6.29
N GLN A 127 10.31 -58.79 -6.37
CA GLN A 127 11.41 -59.73 -6.74
C GLN A 127 12.81 -59.05 -6.88
N GLN A 128 13.86 -59.87 -6.82
CA GLN A 128 15.31 -59.63 -6.70
C GLN A 128 16.04 -58.97 -7.90
N ASN A 129 17.07 -58.13 -7.58
CA ASN A 129 18.48 -57.93 -8.08
C ASN A 129 18.96 -58.53 -9.44
N PRO A 130 20.14 -58.12 -10.04
CA PRO A 130 21.17 -57.11 -9.68
C PRO A 130 21.76 -56.28 -10.89
N PHE A 131 22.82 -55.49 -10.63
CA PHE A 131 23.92 -55.02 -11.53
C PHE A 131 24.07 -53.50 -11.88
N ASN A 132 25.05 -52.87 -11.20
CA ASN A 132 26.22 -52.14 -11.71
C ASN A 132 26.17 -50.72 -12.33
N SER A 133 27.15 -49.93 -11.85
CA SER A 133 27.93 -48.86 -12.50
C SER A 133 27.45 -47.40 -12.45
N GLY A 134 27.97 -46.70 -11.42
CA GLY A 134 28.70 -45.42 -11.45
C GLY A 134 28.32 -44.30 -12.42
N TYR A 135 28.09 -43.10 -11.89
CA TYR A 135 28.63 -41.84 -12.42
C TYR A 135 28.78 -40.80 -11.30
N SER A 136 29.98 -40.23 -11.26
CA SER A 136 30.44 -39.10 -10.48
C SER A 136 29.80 -37.79 -10.98
N ASN A 137 29.47 -36.86 -10.10
CA ASN A 137 29.46 -35.44 -10.48
C ASN A 137 29.88 -34.55 -9.29
N SER A 138 31.00 -33.88 -9.50
CA SER A 138 31.63 -32.90 -8.64
C SER A 138 31.47 -31.53 -9.30
N ASN A 139 30.72 -30.59 -8.72
CA ASN A 139 31.01 -29.17 -8.91
C ASN A 139 30.28 -28.24 -7.94
N GLN A 140 30.96 -27.12 -7.66
CA GLN A 140 30.53 -25.88 -6.99
C GLN A 140 30.64 -25.80 -5.46
N GLY A 141 31.82 -25.34 -5.03
CA GLY A 141 32.05 -24.76 -3.70
C GLY A 141 33.24 -23.81 -3.73
N GLN A 142 33.10 -22.63 -4.38
CA GLN A 142 34.08 -21.55 -4.26
C GLN A 142 33.50 -20.22 -4.76
N ALA A 143 32.70 -19.56 -3.92
CA ALA A 143 32.23 -18.19 -4.18
C ALA A 143 31.84 -17.44 -2.88
N ASN A 144 32.52 -17.68 -1.75
CA ASN A 144 32.08 -17.16 -0.45
C ASN A 144 33.16 -16.48 0.41
N THR A 145 34.21 -15.93 -0.20
CA THR A 145 35.27 -15.22 0.53
C THR A 145 35.23 -13.70 0.35
N ALA A 146 34.65 -13.20 -0.75
CA ALA A 146 34.60 -11.76 -1.03
C ALA A 146 33.43 -11.01 -0.34
N MET A 147 32.54 -11.72 0.34
CA MET A 147 31.39 -11.14 1.04
C MET A 147 31.67 -10.83 2.53
N GLN A 148 32.78 -11.35 3.06
CA GLN A 148 33.15 -11.18 4.47
C GLN A 148 33.77 -9.79 4.75
N ASP A 149 34.43 -9.18 3.76
CA ASP A 149 35.17 -7.92 3.92
C ASP A 149 34.28 -6.66 3.89
N PHE A 150 33.05 -6.74 3.37
CA PHE A 150 32.10 -5.61 3.36
C PHE A 150 31.33 -5.43 4.67
N ILE A 151 31.29 -6.45 5.53
CA ILE A 151 30.47 -6.41 6.76
C ILE A 151 31.19 -5.68 7.91
N ASN A 152 32.52 -5.53 7.84
CA ASN A 152 33.33 -5.08 8.98
C ASN A 152 33.66 -3.58 9.05
N ASP A 153 33.24 -2.75 8.07
CA ASP A 153 33.47 -1.31 8.16
C ASP A 153 32.27 -0.59 8.78
N SER A 154 32.23 -0.58 10.12
CA SER A 154 31.25 0.14 10.93
C SER A 154 31.76 1.51 11.42
N SER A 155 32.83 2.04 10.82
CA SER A 155 33.52 3.24 11.32
C SER A 155 33.06 4.57 10.69
N SER A 156 32.15 4.56 9.71
CA SER A 156 31.71 5.76 8.98
C SER A 156 30.47 6.50 9.55
N PHE A 157 29.93 6.08 10.70
CA PHE A 157 28.68 6.66 11.24
C PHE A 157 28.80 7.37 12.60
N SER A 158 30.00 7.49 13.17
CA SER A 158 30.19 8.01 14.53
C SER A 158 30.36 9.55 14.64
N ASP A 159 30.25 10.31 13.54
CA ASP A 159 30.62 11.75 13.53
C ASP A 159 29.44 12.75 13.46
N PHE A 160 28.18 12.30 13.62
CA PHE A 160 27.01 13.18 13.46
C PHE A 160 26.41 13.77 14.76
N GLY A 161 27.08 13.63 15.92
CA GLY A 161 26.42 13.82 17.22
C GLY A 161 26.98 14.88 18.19
N GLU A 162 28.21 15.36 18.04
CA GLU A 162 28.92 15.99 19.18
C GLU A 162 28.89 17.54 19.22
N ASN A 163 28.30 18.24 18.24
CA ASN A 163 28.36 19.72 18.17
C ASN A 163 26.98 20.41 18.12
N PHE A 164 26.11 20.11 19.08
CA PHE A 164 24.95 20.99 19.37
C PHE A 164 25.28 21.89 20.57
N PRO A 165 25.34 23.23 20.41
CA PRO A 165 25.52 24.14 21.53
C PRO A 165 24.31 24.05 22.47
N SER A 166 24.58 23.82 23.76
CA SER A 166 23.57 23.55 24.79
C SER A 166 22.85 24.79 25.34
N ASN A 167 23.14 25.98 24.83
CA ASN A 167 22.56 27.23 25.34
C ASN A 167 21.86 27.97 24.18
N LEU A 168 20.61 27.59 23.94
CA LEU A 168 19.63 28.47 23.33
C LEU A 168 18.97 29.19 24.51
N ASP A 169 19.46 30.39 24.81
CA ASP A 169 18.92 31.23 25.87
C ASP A 169 17.42 31.51 25.62
N ASP A 170 16.61 31.40 26.69
CA ASP A 170 15.15 31.57 26.75
C ASP A 170 14.63 32.98 26.34
N ASP A 171 15.51 33.88 25.89
CA ASP A 171 15.19 35.26 25.54
C ASP A 171 14.53 35.43 24.16
N PHE A 172 14.47 34.38 23.33
CA PHE A 172 13.83 34.47 22.00
C PHE A 172 12.31 34.23 22.02
N MET A 173 11.71 33.94 23.18
CA MET A 173 10.28 33.61 23.29
C MET A 173 9.40 34.71 23.89
N GLN A 174 9.93 35.90 24.18
CA GLN A 174 9.16 36.94 24.89
C GLN A 174 8.19 37.75 24.01
N ASP A 175 8.25 37.65 22.67
CA ASP A 175 7.42 38.49 21.77
C ASP A 175 6.35 37.74 20.96
N VAL A 176 5.92 36.55 21.37
CA VAL A 176 4.73 35.92 20.76
C VAL A 176 3.46 36.40 21.48
N VAL A 177 3.00 37.60 21.12
CA VAL A 177 1.69 38.12 21.52
C VAL A 177 0.60 37.26 20.89
N ASN A 178 -0.21 36.60 21.72
CA ASN A 178 -1.34 35.77 21.27
C ASN A 178 -2.47 36.67 20.71
N PRO A 179 -2.82 36.61 19.41
CA PRO A 179 -3.75 37.56 18.79
C PRO A 179 -5.24 37.25 19.09
N PHE A 180 -5.54 36.33 20.00
CA PHE A 180 -6.91 35.88 20.32
C PHE A 180 -7.34 36.15 21.78
N LYS A 181 -6.69 37.08 22.48
CA LYS A 181 -7.29 37.65 23.69
C LYS A 181 -8.06 38.90 23.28
N GLU A 182 -9.36 38.71 23.10
CA GLU A 182 -10.35 39.78 22.97
C GLU A 182 -10.44 40.57 24.29
N ASP A 183 -10.55 41.90 24.19
CA ASP A 183 -11.05 42.78 25.27
C ASP A 183 -12.56 42.65 25.41
#